data_AF-A0A955YZQ3-F1
#
_entry.id   AF-A0A955YZQ3-F1
#
_cell.length_a   1.000
_cell.length_b   1.000
_cell.length_c   1.000
_cell.angle_alpha   90.00
_cell.angle_beta   90.00
_cell.angle_gamma   90.00
#
_symmetry.space_group_name_H-M   'P 1'
#
loop_
_entity.id
_entity.type
_entity.pdbx_description
1 polymer ?
#
loop_
_entity_poly.entity_id
_entity_poly.type
_entity_poly.pdbx_seq_one_letter_code
_entity_poly.pdbx_strand_id
1 'polypeptide(L)' 'MRFGPTVDRSFARMIAIKRLVTGAAALALGVAFAVVLATRGGSPPPAALFALVIFFGGGAWTLRDGVRLRRELARNR' A
#
# COMPACT_ATOMS: atom_id res chain seq x y z
N MET A 1 -16.38 -9.87 8.79
CA MET A 1 -17.28 -9.46 7.69
C MET A 1 -17.61 -10.70 6.88
N ARG A 2 -18.86 -11.18 6.96
CA ARG A 2 -19.36 -12.19 6.02
C ARG A 2 -19.61 -11.46 4.70
N PHE A 3 -18.89 -11.83 3.65
CA PHE A 3 -19.16 -11.30 2.32
C PHE A 3 -20.58 -11.75 1.91
N GLY A 4 -21.48 -10.79 1.74
CA GLY A 4 -22.82 -11.05 1.21
C GLY A 4 -22.75 -11.58 -0.23
N PRO A 5 -23.82 -12.23 -0.71
CA PRO A 5 -23.84 -12.83 -2.04
C PRO A 5 -23.84 -11.67 -3.04
N THR A 6 -22.76 -11.49 -3.82
CA THR A 6 -22.66 -10.72 -5.10
C THR A 6 -21.30 -10.04 -5.36
N VAL A 7 -20.28 -10.15 -4.48
CA VAL A 7 -18.95 -9.70 -4.91
C VAL A 7 -18.31 -10.76 -5.79
N ASP A 8 -18.25 -10.46 -7.08
CA ASP A 8 -17.61 -11.30 -8.08
C ASP A 8 -16.16 -11.57 -7.68
N ARG A 9 -15.78 -12.85 -7.67
CA ARG A 9 -14.48 -13.30 -7.14
C ARG A 9 -13.32 -12.72 -7.94
N SER A 10 -13.55 -12.49 -9.23
CA SER A 10 -12.68 -11.77 -10.15
C SER A 10 -12.45 -10.32 -9.70
N PHE A 11 -13.51 -9.63 -9.29
CA PHE A 11 -13.46 -8.26 -8.79
C PHE A 11 -12.69 -8.17 -7.47
N ALA A 12 -12.95 -9.09 -6.54
CA ALA A 12 -12.20 -9.16 -5.27
C ALA A 12 -10.70 -9.43 -5.51
N ARG A 13 -10.36 -10.31 -6.47
CA ARG A 13 -8.97 -10.58 -6.85
C ARG A 13 -8.30 -9.36 -7.48
N MET A 14 -9.02 -8.62 -8.32
CA MET A 14 -8.54 -7.37 -8.91
C MET A 14 -8.24 -6.32 -7.83
N ILE A 15 -9.13 -6.16 -6.85
CA ILE A 15 -8.89 -5.25 -5.70
C ILE A 15 -7.65 -5.66 -4.92
N ALA A 16 -7.48 -6.96 -4.63
CA ALA A 16 -6.31 -7.47 -3.92
C ALA A 16 -5.01 -7.14 -4.66
N ILE A 17 -4.97 -7.37 -5.97
CA ILE A 17 -3.80 -7.05 -6.81
C ILE A 17 -3.55 -5.53 -6.84
N LYS A 18 -4.59 -4.72 -7.03
CA LYS A 18 -4.47 -3.25 -7.01
C LYS A 18 -3.85 -2.78 -5.70
N ARG A 19 -4.33 -3.28 -4.55
CA ARG A 19 -3.78 -2.94 -3.23
C ARG A 19 -2.31 -3.35 -3.09
N LEU A 20 -1.94 -4.53 -3.59
CA LEU A 20 -0.55 -4.97 -3.59
C LEU A 20 0.35 -4.04 -4.41
N VAL A 21 -0.06 -3.71 -5.64
CA VAL A 21 0.70 -2.83 -6.54
C VAL A 21 0.80 -1.43 -5.96
N THR A 22 -0.30 -0.85 -5.48
CA THR A 22 -0.31 0.49 -4.88
C THR A 22 0.55 0.55 -3.62
N GLY A 23 0.44 -0.45 -2.73
CA GLY A 23 1.27 -0.52 -1.53
C GLY A 23 2.76 -0.63 -1.84
N ALA A 24 3.14 -1.51 -2.78
CA ALA A 24 4.52 -1.68 -3.20
C ALA A 24 5.08 -0.42 -3.88
N ALA A 25 4.32 0.20 -4.78
CA ALA A 25 4.71 1.43 -5.46
C ALA A 25 4.86 2.59 -4.46
N ALA A 26 3.96 2.72 -3.50
CA ALA A 26 4.06 3.74 -2.46
C ALA A 26 5.33 3.58 -1.61
N LEU A 27 5.71 2.35 -1.26
CA LEU A 27 6.96 2.08 -0.53
C LEU A 27 8.19 2.41 -1.38
N ALA A 28 8.22 2.01 -2.65
CA ALA A 28 9.32 2.31 -3.56
C ALA A 28 9.51 3.82 -3.76
N LEU A 29 8.41 4.55 -3.97
CA LEU A 29 8.42 6.00 -4.07
C LEU A 29 8.81 6.67 -2.75
N GLY A 30 8.36 6.13 -1.61
CA GLY A 30 8.76 6.60 -0.29
C GLY A 30 10.27 6.49 -0.05
N VAL A 31 10.89 5.37 -0.48
CA VAL A 31 12.34 5.19 -0.41
C VAL A 31 13.06 6.18 -1.32
N ALA A 32 12.62 6.31 -2.58
CA ALA A 32 13.21 7.27 -3.52
C ALA A 32 13.11 8.71 -2.98
N PHE A 33 11.95 9.09 -2.44
CA PHE A 33 11.73 10.38 -1.82
C PHE A 33 12.61 10.61 -0.59
N ALA A 34 12.77 9.60 0.27
CA ALA A 34 13.65 9.66 1.44
C ALA A 34 15.11 9.88 1.04
N VAL A 35 15.61 9.18 0.00
CA VAL A 35 16.96 9.38 -0.53
C VAL A 35 17.14 10.80 -1.04
N VAL A 36 16.19 11.31 -1.83
CA VAL A 36 16.22 12.70 -2.33
C VAL A 36 16.26 13.68 -1.18
N LEU A 37 15.42 13.49 -0.15
CA LEU A 37 15.37 14.34 1.03
C LEU A 37 16.70 14.35 1.79
N ALA A 38 17.33 13.17 1.95
CA ALA A 38 18.62 13.02 2.61
C ALA A 38 19.76 13.72 1.84
N THR A 39 19.71 13.69 0.50
CA THR A 39 20.74 14.31 -0.34
C THR A 39 20.60 15.83 -0.51
N ARG A 40 19.41 16.39 -0.26
CA ARG A 40 19.13 17.82 -0.57
C ARG A 40 19.83 18.81 0.36
N GLY A 41 20.28 18.37 1.53
CA GLY A 41 20.90 19.20 2.57
C GLY A 41 19.89 20.17 3.22
N GLY A 42 19.92 20.29 4.56
CA GLY A 42 19.03 21.18 5.32
C GLY A 42 17.88 20.48 6.05
N SER A 43 17.11 21.26 6.80
CA SER A 43 15.96 20.75 7.57
C SER A 43 14.77 20.49 6.65
N PRO A 44 14.24 19.25 6.61
CA PRO A 44 13.11 18.95 5.74
C PRO A 44 11.85 19.69 6.22
N PRO A 45 11.02 20.21 5.29
CA PRO A 45 9.77 20.84 5.67
C PRO A 45 8.85 19.80 6.33
N PRO A 46 7.99 20.19 7.29
CA PRO A 46 7.06 19.27 7.96
C PRO A 46 6.22 18.45 6.98
N ALA A 47 5.83 19.04 5.84
CA ALA A 47 5.11 18.35 4.78
C ALA A 47 5.85 17.13 4.21
N ALA A 48 7.19 17.16 4.15
CA ALA A 48 7.98 16.03 3.70
C ALA A 48 7.97 14.86 4.71
N LEU A 49 7.93 15.17 6.01
CA LEU A 49 7.78 14.16 7.05
C LEU A 49 6.39 13.49 6.97
N PHE A 50 5.34 14.27 6.76
CA PHE A 50 3.99 13.72 6.54
C PHE A 50 3.92 12.86 5.27
N ALA A 51 4.58 13.29 4.18
CA ALA A 51 4.66 12.49 2.96
C ALA A 51 5.33 11.12 3.22
N LEU A 52 6.43 11.08 3.98
CA LEU A 52 7.08 9.82 4.38
C LEU A 52 6.13 8.93 5.20
N VAL A 53 5.39 9.50 6.15
CA VAL A 53 4.39 8.75 6.94
C VAL A 53 3.29 8.17 6.04
N ILE A 54 2.82 8.93 5.04
CA ILE A 54 1.80 8.44 4.10
C ILE A 54 2.37 7.34 3.21
N PHE A 55 3.58 7.51 2.66
CA PHE A 55 4.21 6.51 1.81
C PHE A 55 4.51 5.21 2.56
N PHE A 56 5.14 5.30 3.73
CA PHE A 56 5.51 4.12 4.51
C PHE A 56 4.32 3.54 5.29
N GLY A 57 3.60 4.36 6.04
CA GLY A 57 2.44 3.92 6.82
C GLY A 57 1.27 3.50 5.93
N GLY A 58 0.86 4.37 5.02
CA GLY A 58 -0.23 4.08 4.07
C GLY A 58 0.15 2.97 3.08
N GLY A 59 1.37 2.98 2.56
CA GLY A 59 1.86 1.95 1.63
C GLY A 59 1.96 0.57 2.28
N ALA A 60 2.58 0.47 3.46
CA ALA A 60 2.68 -0.80 4.19
C ALA A 60 1.32 -1.34 4.62
N TRP A 61 0.41 -0.47 5.08
CA TRP A 61 -0.96 -0.86 5.41
C TRP A 61 -1.69 -1.42 4.19
N THR A 62 -1.65 -0.70 3.06
CA THR A 62 -2.30 -1.11 1.82
C THR A 62 -1.74 -2.43 1.30
N LEU A 63 -0.42 -2.62 1.38
CA LEU A 63 0.24 -3.87 1.01
C LEU A 63 -0.22 -5.02 1.91
N ARG A 64 -0.21 -4.83 3.23
CA ARG A 64 -0.67 -5.83 4.21
C ARG A 64 -2.10 -6.25 3.94
N ASP A 65 -2.98 -5.29 3.67
CA ASP A 65 -4.38 -5.56 3.38
C ASP A 65 -4.57 -6.31 2.05
N GLY A 66 -3.83 -5.93 1.00
CA GLY A 66 -3.80 -6.68 -0.26
C GLY A 66 -3.32 -8.12 -0.10
N VAL A 67 -2.27 -8.35 0.71
CA VAL A 67 -1.79 -9.71 1.05
C VAL A 67 -2.86 -10.49 1.81
N ARG A 68 -3.50 -9.87 2.81
CA ARG A 68 -4.56 -10.49 3.60
C ARG A 68 -5.73 -10.92 2.71
N LEU A 69 -6.24 -10.01 1.88
CA LEU A 69 -7.37 -10.30 0.98
C LEU A 69 -7.02 -11.40 -0.02
N ARG A 70 -5.79 -11.40 -0.57
CA ARG A 70 -5.30 -12.47 -1.44
C ARG A 70 -5.26 -13.84 -0.73
N ARG A 71 -4.83 -13.86 0.54
CA ARG A 71 -4.80 -15.09 1.36
C ARG A 71 -6.20 -15.61 1.66
N GLU A 72 -7.14 -14.72 1.98
CA GLU A 72 -8.55 -15.09 2.22
C GLU A 72 -9.19 -15.66 0.96
N LEU A 73 -8.96 -15.06 -0.22
CA LEU A 73 -9.45 -15.57 -1.51
C LEU A 73 -8.86 -16.94 -1.87
N ALA A 74 -7.61 -17.20 -1.49
CA ALA A 74 -6.93 -18.48 -1.72
C ALA A 74 -7.41 -19.59 -0.77
N ARG A 75 -7.74 -19.28 0.49
CA ARG A 75 -8.27 -20.25 1.46
C ARG A 75 -9.70 -20.67 1.18
N ASN A 76 -10.52 -19.77 0.63
CA ASN A 76 -11.91 -20.08 0.27
C ASN A 76 -12.02 -20.81 -1.08
N ARG A 77 -10.91 -21.27 -1.68
CA ARG A 77 -10.90 -22.11 -2.90
C ARG A 77 -11.61 -23.43 -2.60
#